data_AF-R6XRR5-F1
#
_entry.id   AF-R6XRR5-F1
#
_cell.length_a   1.000
_cell.length_b   1.000
_cell.length_c   1.000
_cell.angle_alpha   90.00
_cell.angle_beta   90.00
_cell.angle_gamma   90.00
#
_symmetry.space_group_name_H-M   'P 1'
#
loop_
_entity.id
_entity.type
_entity.pdbx_description
1 polymer ?
#
loop_
_entity_poly.entity_id
_entity_poly.type
_entity_poly.pdbx_seq_one_letter_code
_entity_poly.pdbx_strand_id
1 'polypeptide(L)'
;MEDHILIRYGELSLKKSNRKQFINKINANIKRALKEFSQLAYESRGLRFYIILNGEDSSKISEILKKIPGIYSFSVVSRCDSNINAIKEQALILVKKEFENGAKTFKVETNRGDKTFPLNSLEISKEVARHLFINLENLKADVHNPNFVLYLDVRQEGTFLFTKIEMGLGGFPAGVLGKTMLMVSGGIDSIVAGYMAVKKGMTIEAIHFAAPPYTSDLAVQKVIDLLETIIPNTEYQAINLHIIPFTEIQKAIYDNCREDYCITIMRRMMYRITEQVAKQLNALAILNGENVGQVASQTLESMATIEDVVRMPVIRPLATFDKQDIVDVSRKIGTYDISIRPYEDCCTVFVPKHPQIKPSLKQAEIEENKIAFNEMINTAVEKRERIVLKNNSHCDYFTYVNKNLNAIDDNLF
;
A
#
# COMPACT_ATOMS: atom_id res chain seq x y z
N MET A 1 -18.29 28.02 3.20
CA MET A 1 -17.05 27.64 2.49
C MET A 1 -16.85 26.14 2.71
N GLU A 2 -16.23 25.43 1.78
CA GLU A 2 -15.86 24.03 2.02
C GLU A 2 -14.69 23.97 3.02
N ASP A 3 -14.98 23.51 4.22
CA ASP A 3 -14.12 23.67 5.40
C ASP A 3 -13.82 22.34 6.11
N HIS A 4 -14.46 21.25 5.67
CA HIS A 4 -14.25 19.91 6.21
C HIS A 4 -13.98 18.89 5.10
N ILE A 5 -13.35 17.77 5.46
CA ILE A 5 -13.34 16.53 4.67
C ILE A 5 -14.01 15.43 5.48
N LEU A 6 -15.06 14.84 4.92
CA LEU A 6 -15.75 13.68 5.47
C LEU A 6 -15.12 12.39 4.94
N ILE A 7 -14.55 11.58 5.83
CA ILE A 7 -14.00 10.26 5.52
C ILE A 7 -15.05 9.16 5.71
N ARG A 8 -15.15 8.27 4.74
CA ARG A 8 -15.95 7.04 4.77
C ARG A 8 -15.02 5.84 4.63
N TYR A 9 -15.09 4.94 5.61
CA TYR A 9 -14.18 3.80 5.69
C TYR A 9 -14.54 2.68 4.70
N GLY A 10 -13.51 1.89 4.33
CA GLY A 10 -13.48 0.68 3.49
C GLY A 10 -14.31 -0.48 4.01
N GLU A 11 -13.93 -1.71 3.60
CA GLU A 11 -14.48 -2.95 4.14
C GLU A 11 -14.42 -2.96 5.68
N LEU A 12 -15.54 -2.57 6.31
CA LEU A 12 -15.78 -2.68 7.74
C LEU A 12 -16.63 -3.93 8.06
N SER A 13 -16.66 -4.91 7.14
CA SER A 13 -17.39 -6.18 7.22
C SER A 13 -16.94 -7.08 8.39
N LEU A 14 -16.01 -6.62 9.21
CA LEU A 14 -15.53 -7.31 10.40
C LEU A 14 -16.56 -7.27 11.53
N LYS A 15 -16.65 -8.40 12.25
CA LYS A 15 -17.43 -8.58 13.48
C LYS A 15 -17.28 -7.36 14.40
N LYS A 16 -18.37 -6.95 15.06
CA LYS A 16 -18.45 -5.74 15.92
C LYS A 16 -17.25 -5.57 16.87
N SER A 17 -16.65 -6.66 17.35
CA SER A 17 -15.51 -6.65 18.29
C SER A 17 -14.25 -5.94 17.77
N ASN A 18 -13.95 -6.00 16.47
CA ASN A 18 -12.67 -5.50 15.94
C ASN A 18 -12.79 -4.10 15.30
N ARG A 19 -14.01 -3.58 15.17
CA ARG A 19 -14.29 -2.34 14.45
C ARG A 19 -13.58 -1.12 15.07
N LYS A 20 -13.53 -1.04 16.40
CA LYS A 20 -12.87 0.07 17.11
C LYS A 20 -11.37 0.13 16.81
N GLN A 21 -10.70 -1.03 16.78
CA GLN A 21 -9.28 -1.12 16.46
C GLN A 21 -9.00 -0.61 15.04
N PHE A 22 -9.82 -1.01 14.06
CA PHE A 22 -9.69 -0.58 12.66
C PHE A 22 -9.87 0.93 12.52
N ILE A 23 -10.91 1.50 13.13
CA ILE A 23 -11.19 2.94 13.11
C ILE A 23 -10.05 3.72 13.76
N ASN A 24 -9.57 3.29 14.92
CA ASN A 24 -8.45 3.95 15.60
C ASN A 24 -7.18 3.90 14.75
N LYS A 25 -6.91 2.75 14.11
CA LYS A 25 -5.73 2.56 13.25
C LYS A 25 -5.77 3.47 12.03
N ILE A 26 -6.88 3.52 11.29
CA ILE A 26 -6.96 4.38 10.11
C ILE A 26 -6.90 5.85 10.48
N ASN A 27 -7.56 6.27 11.56
CA ASN A 27 -7.49 7.66 12.01
C ASN A 27 -6.07 8.06 12.41
N ALA A 28 -5.32 7.15 13.04
CA ALA A 28 -3.91 7.38 13.32
C ALA A 28 -3.06 7.47 12.04
N ASN A 29 -3.32 6.62 11.05
CA ASN A 29 -2.62 6.67 9.76
C ASN A 29 -2.93 7.97 9.00
N ILE A 30 -4.18 8.42 8.97
CA ILE A 30 -4.59 9.71 8.39
C ILE A 30 -3.86 10.87 9.06
N LYS A 31 -3.92 10.95 10.39
CA LYS A 31 -3.24 12.01 11.15
C LYS A 31 -1.73 12.03 10.92
N ARG A 32 -1.10 10.86 10.82
CA ARG A 32 0.33 10.75 10.54
C ARG A 32 0.68 11.23 9.14
N ALA A 33 -0.10 10.82 8.14
CA ALA A 33 0.11 11.21 6.74
C ALA A 33 -0.11 12.71 6.50
N LEU A 34 -0.98 13.34 7.30
CA LEU A 34 -1.30 14.76 7.21
C LEU A 34 -0.56 15.63 8.25
N LYS A 35 0.49 15.11 8.88
CA LYS A 35 1.22 15.82 9.96
C LYS A 35 1.81 17.18 9.54
N GLU A 36 2.06 17.38 8.25
CA GLU A 36 2.63 18.61 7.71
C GLU A 36 1.61 19.76 7.66
N PHE A 37 0.30 19.45 7.71
CA PHE A 37 -0.79 20.42 7.72
C PHE A 37 -1.15 20.75 9.17
N SER A 38 -0.39 21.68 9.76
CA SER A 38 -0.45 22.02 11.18
C SER A 38 -1.79 22.58 11.66
N GLN A 39 -2.58 23.17 10.76
CA GLN A 39 -3.85 23.80 11.13
C GLN A 39 -5.01 22.79 11.20
N LEU A 40 -4.82 21.55 10.74
CA LEU A 40 -5.90 20.57 10.71
C LEU A 40 -6.39 20.22 12.12
N ALA A 41 -7.71 20.25 12.29
CA ALA A 41 -8.37 19.63 13.45
C ALA A 41 -9.14 18.37 13.02
N TYR A 42 -9.40 17.49 13.98
CA TYR A 42 -9.97 16.17 13.70
C TYR A 42 -11.11 15.84 14.65
N GLU A 43 -12.26 15.44 14.10
CA GLU A 43 -13.45 15.05 14.87
C GLU A 43 -13.87 13.62 14.50
N SER A 44 -14.21 12.80 15.50
CA SER A 44 -14.70 11.44 15.30
C SER A 44 -16.10 11.31 15.89
N ARG A 45 -17.06 10.86 15.06
CA ARG A 45 -18.46 10.64 15.46
C ARG A 45 -18.95 9.30 14.92
N GLY A 46 -19.01 8.31 15.81
CA GLY A 46 -19.43 6.96 15.46
C GLY A 46 -18.52 6.33 14.40
N LEU A 47 -19.05 6.16 13.18
CA LEU A 47 -18.34 5.57 12.03
C LEU A 47 -17.87 6.62 11.01
N ARG A 48 -17.80 7.88 11.40
CA ARG A 48 -17.30 8.98 10.57
C ARG A 48 -16.09 9.64 11.19
N PHE A 49 -15.21 10.12 10.33
CA PHE A 49 -14.09 10.96 10.69
C PHE A 49 -14.12 12.21 9.84
N TYR A 50 -14.02 13.35 10.50
CA TYR A 50 -14.02 14.66 9.89
C TYR A 50 -12.65 15.28 10.08
N ILE A 51 -12.10 15.80 8.99
CA ILE A 51 -10.87 16.61 8.99
C ILE A 51 -11.33 18.05 8.77
N ILE A 52 -11.06 18.92 9.72
CA ILE A 52 -11.40 20.35 9.66
C ILE A 52 -10.18 21.06 9.07
N LEU A 53 -10.38 21.75 7.95
CA LEU A 53 -9.30 22.25 7.11
C LEU A 53 -8.60 23.48 7.68
N ASN A 54 -9.33 24.38 8.35
CA ASN A 54 -8.78 25.62 8.93
C ASN A 54 -7.87 26.41 7.96
N GLY A 55 -8.25 26.47 6.68
CA GLY A 55 -7.51 27.19 5.63
C GLY A 55 -6.47 26.35 4.87
N GLU A 56 -6.21 25.11 5.27
CA GLU A 56 -5.32 24.20 4.53
C GLU A 56 -5.91 23.78 3.17
N ASP A 57 -5.03 23.55 2.19
CA ASP A 57 -5.42 23.21 0.83
C ASP A 57 -6.01 21.79 0.73
N SER A 58 -7.34 21.74 0.59
CA SER A 58 -8.09 20.49 0.42
C SER A 58 -7.62 19.63 -0.75
N SER A 59 -7.07 20.22 -1.81
CA SER A 59 -6.60 19.49 -2.99
C SER A 59 -5.36 18.65 -2.66
N LYS A 60 -4.38 19.24 -1.97
CA LYS A 60 -3.17 18.55 -1.52
C LYS A 60 -3.50 17.44 -0.52
N ILE A 61 -4.41 17.71 0.41
CA ILE A 61 -4.87 16.72 1.39
C ILE A 61 -5.57 15.55 0.68
N SER A 62 -6.42 15.84 -0.31
CA SER A 62 -7.13 14.81 -1.08
C SER A 62 -6.18 13.86 -1.81
N GLU A 63 -5.11 14.37 -2.41
CA GLU A 63 -4.08 13.53 -3.05
C GLU A 63 -3.35 12.59 -2.08
N ILE A 64 -3.16 13.02 -0.83
CA ILE A 64 -2.58 12.17 0.22
C ILE A 64 -3.61 11.12 0.67
N LEU A 65 -4.86 11.52 0.90
CA LEU A 65 -5.93 10.61 1.34
C LEU A 65 -6.19 9.47 0.34
N LYS A 66 -6.06 9.72 -0.97
CA LYS A 66 -6.18 8.67 -2.02
C LYS A 66 -5.18 7.52 -1.84
N LYS A 67 -4.06 7.77 -1.18
CA LYS A 67 -2.98 6.79 -0.98
C LYS A 67 -3.13 6.00 0.32
N ILE A 68 -4.05 6.34 1.22
CA ILE A 68 -4.15 5.69 2.53
C ILE A 68 -5.06 4.44 2.47
N PRO A 69 -4.53 3.23 2.76
CA PRO A 69 -5.35 2.03 2.88
C PRO A 69 -6.42 2.15 3.96
N GLY A 70 -7.61 1.61 3.67
CA GLY A 70 -8.77 1.61 4.56
C GLY A 70 -9.78 2.73 4.29
N ILE A 71 -9.46 3.73 3.46
CA ILE A 71 -10.41 4.78 3.06
C ILE A 71 -11.21 4.27 1.86
N TYR A 72 -12.53 4.13 2.00
CA TYR A 72 -13.41 3.78 0.87
C TYR A 72 -13.58 4.99 -0.04
N SER A 73 -14.03 6.07 0.54
CA SER A 73 -14.24 7.34 -0.14
C SER A 73 -14.18 8.49 0.84
N PHE A 74 -14.02 9.68 0.31
CA PHE A 74 -14.08 10.91 1.07
C PHE A 74 -14.68 12.02 0.22
N SER A 75 -15.11 13.09 0.88
CA SER A 75 -15.65 14.27 0.21
C SER A 75 -15.15 15.50 0.92
N VAL A 76 -14.71 16.50 0.16
CA VAL A 76 -14.63 17.88 0.65
C VAL A 76 -16.07 18.36 0.83
N VAL A 77 -16.40 18.88 2.00
CA VAL A 77 -17.78 19.21 2.39
C VAL A 77 -17.86 20.59 3.03
N SER A 78 -19.01 21.24 2.89
CA SER A 78 -19.42 22.35 3.75
C SER A 78 -20.29 21.84 4.89
N ARG A 79 -20.07 22.33 6.10
CA ARG A 79 -20.93 22.07 7.27
C ARG A 79 -21.88 23.24 7.51
N CYS A 80 -23.14 22.95 7.82
CA CYS A 80 -24.11 23.93 8.33
C CYS A 80 -24.94 23.33 9.48
N ASP A 81 -25.72 24.17 10.15
CA ASP A 81 -26.69 23.71 11.13
C ASP A 81 -27.74 22.79 10.49
N SER A 82 -28.19 21.80 11.27
CA SER A 82 -29.24 20.87 10.84
C SER A 82 -30.63 21.49 10.98
N ASN A 83 -30.90 22.53 10.20
CA ASN A 83 -32.23 23.07 9.96
C ASN A 83 -32.42 23.40 8.48
N ILE A 84 -33.67 23.39 8.01
CA ILE A 84 -33.94 23.48 6.57
C ILE A 84 -33.50 24.80 5.94
N ASN A 85 -33.49 25.91 6.68
CA ASN A 85 -33.09 27.22 6.15
C ASN A 85 -31.57 27.29 5.94
N ALA A 86 -30.79 26.88 6.94
CA ALA A 86 -29.33 26.81 6.82
C ALA A 86 -28.89 25.86 5.69
N ILE A 87 -29.58 24.72 5.54
CA ILE A 87 -29.31 23.77 4.44
C ILE A 87 -29.61 24.42 3.09
N LYS A 88 -30.72 25.16 2.95
CA LYS A 88 -31.08 25.88 1.72
C LYS A 88 -30.03 26.92 1.32
N GLU A 89 -29.62 27.75 2.27
CA GLU A 89 -28.58 28.78 2.06
C GLU A 89 -27.25 28.16 1.65
N GLN A 90 -26.79 27.13 2.38
CA GLN A 90 -25.52 26.47 2.07
C GLN A 90 -25.57 25.70 0.74
N ALA A 91 -26.70 25.08 0.41
CA ALA A 91 -26.93 24.43 -0.87
C ALA A 91 -26.83 25.43 -2.03
N LEU A 92 -27.42 26.62 -1.89
CA LEU A 92 -27.36 27.67 -2.90
C LEU A 92 -25.91 28.08 -3.22
N ILE A 93 -25.07 28.24 -2.19
CA ILE A 93 -23.66 28.58 -2.35
C ILE A 93 -22.92 27.50 -3.17
N LEU A 94 -23.08 26.23 -2.82
CA LEU A 94 -22.39 25.12 -3.50
C LEU A 94 -22.88 24.93 -4.93
N VAL A 95 -24.19 24.96 -5.14
CA VAL A 95 -24.80 24.76 -6.47
C VAL A 95 -24.47 25.92 -7.39
N LYS A 96 -24.43 27.16 -6.89
CA LYS A 96 -24.02 28.32 -7.67
C LYS A 96 -22.59 28.17 -8.20
N LYS A 97 -21.66 27.68 -7.38
CA LYS A 97 -20.28 27.38 -7.79
C LYS A 97 -20.21 26.35 -8.92
N GLU A 98 -20.96 25.25 -8.82
CA GLU A 98 -21.02 24.25 -9.92
C GLU A 98 -21.68 24.80 -11.19
N PHE A 99 -22.70 25.64 -11.03
CA PHE A 99 -23.40 26.26 -12.14
C PHE A 99 -22.52 27.27 -12.89
N GLU A 100 -21.73 28.06 -12.15
CA GLU A 100 -20.70 28.97 -12.71
C GLU A 100 -19.59 28.20 -13.44
N ASN A 101 -19.28 26.97 -13.00
CA ASN A 101 -18.39 26.03 -13.70
C ASN A 101 -19.03 25.37 -14.94
N GLY A 102 -20.25 25.75 -15.31
CA GLY A 102 -20.91 25.35 -16.55
C GLY A 102 -21.92 24.22 -16.42
N ALA A 103 -22.14 23.65 -15.24
CA ALA A 103 -23.16 22.63 -15.04
C ALA A 103 -24.57 23.20 -15.24
N LYS A 104 -25.48 22.43 -15.85
CA LYS A 104 -26.87 22.84 -16.15
C LYS A 104 -27.93 21.95 -15.53
N THR A 105 -27.60 20.68 -15.29
CA THR A 105 -28.51 19.72 -14.67
C THR A 105 -27.97 19.21 -13.34
N PHE A 106 -28.86 19.00 -12.36
CA PHE A 106 -28.49 18.48 -11.06
C PHE A 106 -29.53 17.53 -10.47
N LYS A 107 -29.11 16.80 -9.43
CA LYS A 107 -29.98 16.00 -8.55
C LYS A 107 -29.66 16.33 -7.10
N VAL A 108 -30.66 16.31 -6.22
CA VAL A 108 -30.44 16.38 -4.77
C VAL A 108 -30.62 14.98 -4.17
N GLU A 109 -29.64 14.51 -3.41
CA GLU A 109 -29.70 13.25 -2.69
C GLU A 109 -29.48 13.46 -1.19
N THR A 110 -30.50 13.12 -0.39
CA THR A 110 -30.43 13.28 1.06
C THR A 110 -30.25 11.95 1.77
N ASN A 111 -29.13 11.81 2.49
CA ASN A 111 -28.92 10.76 3.47
C ASN A 111 -29.28 11.28 4.86
N ARG A 112 -30.47 10.90 5.37
CA ARG A 112 -30.96 11.29 6.69
C ARG A 112 -30.55 10.28 7.75
N GLY A 113 -29.41 10.52 8.38
CA GLY A 113 -28.89 9.73 9.49
C GLY A 113 -29.54 10.11 10.82
N ASP A 114 -29.82 11.40 11.01
CA ASP A 114 -30.60 11.85 12.16
C ASP A 114 -32.10 11.67 11.91
N LYS A 115 -32.70 10.74 12.66
CA LYS A 115 -34.11 10.41 12.49
C LYS A 115 -35.06 11.37 13.21
N THR A 116 -34.54 12.25 14.07
CA THR A 116 -35.35 13.28 14.76
C THR A 116 -35.59 14.52 13.91
N PHE A 117 -34.85 14.69 12.80
CA PHE A 117 -35.06 15.80 11.87
C PHE A 117 -36.52 15.78 11.33
N PRO A 118 -37.26 16.92 11.36
CA PRO A 118 -38.70 16.94 11.11
C PRO A 118 -39.13 16.42 9.73
N LEU A 119 -38.31 16.67 8.72
CA LEU A 119 -38.55 16.25 7.33
C LEU A 119 -37.86 14.91 7.04
N ASN A 120 -38.47 14.09 6.19
CA ASN A 120 -37.84 12.90 5.63
C ASN A 120 -36.87 13.25 4.48
N SER A 121 -36.04 12.29 4.05
CA SER A 121 -35.04 12.53 2.99
C SER A 121 -35.62 13.10 1.69
N LEU A 122 -36.80 12.64 1.28
CA LEU A 122 -37.42 13.09 0.04
C LEU A 122 -37.95 14.52 0.17
N GLU A 123 -38.55 14.85 1.31
CA GLU A 123 -39.03 16.20 1.64
C GLU A 123 -37.88 17.21 1.68
N ILE A 124 -36.77 16.86 2.35
CA ILE A 124 -35.57 17.71 2.39
C ILE A 124 -35.06 17.96 0.97
N SER A 125 -34.95 16.90 0.16
CA SER A 125 -34.46 17.00 -1.21
C SER A 125 -35.36 17.91 -2.07
N LYS A 126 -36.68 17.79 -1.94
CA LYS A 126 -37.67 18.63 -2.65
C LYS A 126 -37.62 20.09 -2.20
N GLU A 127 -37.53 20.34 -0.90
CA GLU A 127 -37.46 21.69 -0.33
C GLU A 127 -36.20 22.44 -0.77
N VAL A 128 -35.06 21.76 -0.75
CA VAL A 128 -33.78 22.32 -1.22
C VAL A 128 -33.83 22.56 -2.73
N ALA A 129 -34.28 21.59 -3.52
CA ALA A 129 -34.42 21.77 -4.96
C ALA A 129 -35.34 22.96 -5.33
N ARG A 130 -36.50 23.09 -4.66
CA ARG A 130 -37.41 24.23 -4.87
C ARG A 130 -36.71 25.57 -4.61
N HIS A 131 -35.96 25.66 -3.51
CA HIS A 131 -35.20 26.87 -3.18
C HIS A 131 -34.15 27.19 -4.25
N LEU A 132 -33.44 26.18 -4.75
CA LEU A 132 -32.44 26.35 -5.81
C LEU A 132 -33.06 26.84 -7.12
N PHE A 133 -34.20 26.28 -7.55
CA PHE A 133 -34.90 26.73 -8.76
C PHE A 133 -35.38 28.18 -8.71
N ILE A 134 -35.78 28.66 -7.52
CA ILE A 134 -36.22 30.05 -7.35
C ILE A 134 -35.04 31.03 -7.49
N ASN A 135 -33.84 30.62 -7.09
CA ASN A 135 -32.68 31.51 -6.99
C ASN A 135 -31.67 31.38 -8.14
N LEU A 136 -31.75 30.30 -8.93
CA LEU A 136 -30.81 30.03 -10.03
C LEU A 136 -31.58 29.80 -11.34
N GLU A 137 -31.68 30.86 -12.15
CA GLU A 137 -32.30 30.78 -13.47
C GLU A 137 -31.56 29.78 -14.36
N ASN A 138 -32.33 29.04 -15.18
CA ASN A 138 -31.84 28.02 -16.13
C ASN A 138 -31.26 26.73 -15.52
N LEU A 139 -31.24 26.57 -14.20
CA LEU A 139 -30.93 25.30 -13.55
C LEU A 139 -32.05 24.28 -13.80
N LYS A 140 -31.71 23.04 -14.19
CA LYS A 140 -32.68 21.97 -14.48
C LYS A 140 -32.45 20.75 -13.58
N ALA A 141 -33.50 20.04 -13.18
CA ALA A 141 -33.34 18.73 -12.55
C ALA A 141 -33.17 17.63 -13.61
N ASP A 142 -32.25 16.71 -13.37
CA ASP A 142 -32.18 15.41 -14.04
C ASP A 142 -31.88 14.33 -12.99
N VAL A 143 -32.80 13.39 -12.79
CA VAL A 143 -32.67 12.34 -11.77
C VAL A 143 -31.93 11.10 -12.28
N HIS A 144 -31.73 10.99 -13.59
CA HIS A 144 -31.11 9.85 -14.25
C HIS A 144 -29.66 10.15 -14.63
N ASN A 145 -29.40 11.28 -15.29
CA ASN A 145 -28.07 11.68 -15.77
C ASN A 145 -27.72 13.15 -15.46
N PRO A 146 -27.73 13.55 -14.18
CA PRO A 146 -27.36 14.92 -13.81
C PRO A 146 -25.89 15.21 -14.10
N ASN A 147 -25.55 16.48 -14.39
CA ASN A 147 -24.15 16.92 -14.47
C ASN A 147 -23.44 16.77 -13.12
N PHE A 148 -24.16 16.99 -12.01
CA PHE A 148 -23.66 16.73 -10.66
C PHE A 148 -24.80 16.41 -9.69
N VAL A 149 -24.45 15.77 -8.57
CA VAL A 149 -25.39 15.47 -7.49
C VAL A 149 -25.02 16.31 -6.28
N LEU A 150 -25.96 17.09 -5.75
CA LEU A 150 -25.83 17.72 -4.44
C LEU A 150 -26.23 16.70 -3.37
N TYR A 151 -25.26 16.23 -2.61
CA TYR A 151 -25.49 15.33 -1.49
C TYR A 151 -25.71 16.12 -0.20
N LEU A 152 -26.73 15.71 0.57
CA LEU A 152 -27.06 16.25 1.89
C LEU A 152 -26.94 15.14 2.93
N ASP A 153 -25.90 15.16 3.77
CA ASP A 153 -25.71 14.20 4.87
C ASP A 153 -26.19 14.82 6.19
N VAL A 154 -27.47 14.64 6.52
CA VAL A 154 -28.13 15.28 7.69
C VAL A 154 -27.88 14.50 8.97
N ARG A 155 -27.16 15.09 9.94
CA ARG A 155 -26.76 14.46 11.20
C ARG A 155 -27.09 15.34 12.41
N GLN A 156 -26.94 14.79 13.62
CA GLN A 156 -27.16 15.52 14.86
C GLN A 156 -26.09 16.58 15.09
N GLU A 157 -24.85 16.27 14.71
CA GLU A 157 -23.71 17.20 14.83
C GLU A 157 -23.70 18.30 13.75
N GLY A 158 -24.58 18.23 12.75
CA GLY A 158 -24.64 19.17 11.64
C GLY A 158 -25.04 18.50 10.33
N THR A 159 -25.30 19.30 9.30
CA THR A 159 -25.53 18.81 7.95
C THR A 159 -24.32 19.07 7.08
N PHE A 160 -23.86 18.05 6.37
CA PHE A 160 -22.70 18.11 5.49
C PHE A 160 -23.16 18.06 4.04
N LEU A 161 -22.80 19.09 3.27
CA LEU A 161 -23.18 19.26 1.87
C LEU A 161 -21.94 19.13 0.98
N PHE A 162 -22.07 18.39 -0.12
CA PHE A 162 -20.98 18.18 -1.07
C PHE A 162 -21.49 17.75 -2.45
N THR A 163 -20.69 17.97 -3.48
CA THR A 163 -21.03 17.63 -4.88
C THR A 163 -20.17 16.50 -5.44
N LYS A 164 -19.06 16.18 -4.76
CA LYS A 164 -18.06 15.20 -5.21
C LYS A 164 -17.83 14.10 -4.18
N ILE A 165 -17.70 12.87 -4.67
CA ILE A 165 -17.24 11.72 -3.89
C ILE A 165 -15.94 11.25 -4.52
N GLU A 166 -14.85 11.38 -3.80
CA GLU A 166 -13.55 10.87 -4.22
C GLU A 166 -13.33 9.47 -3.66
N MET A 167 -12.91 8.55 -4.50
CA MET A 167 -12.59 7.19 -4.07
C MET A 167 -11.21 7.16 -3.41
N GLY A 168 -11.14 6.53 -2.24
CA GLY A 168 -9.88 6.20 -1.58
C GLY A 168 -9.30 4.89 -2.11
N LEU A 169 -8.23 4.43 -1.48
CA LEU A 169 -7.55 3.21 -1.88
C LEU A 169 -8.38 1.94 -1.63
N GLY A 170 -9.34 2.00 -0.71
CA GLY A 170 -10.05 0.86 -0.17
C GLY A 170 -9.14 -0.04 0.68
N GLY A 171 -9.50 -1.31 0.84
CA GLY A 171 -8.74 -2.27 1.64
C GLY A 171 -8.88 -2.04 3.15
N PHE A 172 -7.85 -2.43 3.91
CA PHE A 172 -7.80 -2.31 5.36
C PHE A 172 -6.76 -1.28 5.81
N PRO A 173 -6.89 -0.71 7.01
CA PRO A 173 -5.90 0.20 7.56
C PRO A 173 -4.52 -0.47 7.60
N ALA A 174 -3.51 0.16 6.99
CA ALA A 174 -2.13 -0.36 6.99
C ALA A 174 -1.67 -0.69 8.42
N GLY A 175 -1.04 -1.86 8.58
CA GLY A 175 -0.51 -2.40 9.84
C GLY A 175 -1.53 -2.81 10.90
N VAL A 176 -2.79 -3.05 10.52
CA VAL A 176 -3.81 -3.63 11.42
C VAL A 176 -3.72 -5.15 11.53
N LEU A 177 -3.13 -5.83 10.53
CA LEU A 177 -3.04 -7.30 10.45
C LEU A 177 -1.67 -7.87 10.86
N GLY A 178 -0.79 -7.05 11.43
CA GLY A 178 0.55 -7.47 11.84
C GLY A 178 1.61 -7.33 10.74
N LYS A 179 2.82 -7.76 11.06
CA LYS A 179 4.03 -7.53 10.26
C LYS A 179 4.40 -8.75 9.41
N THR A 180 4.85 -8.50 8.19
CA THR A 180 5.34 -9.51 7.24
C THR A 180 6.70 -9.12 6.69
N MET A 181 7.51 -10.11 6.31
CA MET A 181 8.81 -9.92 5.65
C MET A 181 8.66 -10.10 4.14
N LEU A 182 8.68 -8.99 3.39
CA LEU A 182 8.61 -8.98 1.93
C LEU A 182 9.97 -9.34 1.33
N MET A 183 10.06 -10.50 0.67
CA MET A 183 11.17 -10.81 -0.23
C MET A 183 11.03 -9.96 -1.49
N VAL A 184 11.87 -8.92 -1.61
CA VAL A 184 11.83 -7.96 -2.70
C VAL A 184 12.95 -8.23 -3.71
N SER A 185 12.55 -8.27 -4.97
CA SER A 185 13.41 -8.38 -6.14
C SER A 185 13.30 -7.11 -6.97
N GLY A 186 14.19 -6.95 -7.93
CA GLY A 186 14.13 -5.89 -8.94
C GLY A 186 13.03 -6.07 -9.99
N GLY A 187 12.22 -7.13 -9.90
CA GLY A 187 11.15 -7.46 -10.83
C GLY A 187 9.82 -6.75 -10.54
N ILE A 188 8.81 -7.03 -11.37
CA ILE A 188 7.46 -6.46 -11.24
C ILE A 188 6.71 -7.08 -10.05
N ASP A 189 6.78 -8.40 -9.93
CA ASP A 189 5.85 -9.18 -9.13
C ASP A 189 5.98 -8.88 -7.62
N SER A 190 7.21 -8.81 -7.10
CA SER A 190 7.43 -8.61 -5.65
C SER A 190 6.92 -7.25 -5.14
N ILE A 191 7.07 -6.17 -5.90
CA ILE A 191 6.59 -4.85 -5.44
C ILE A 191 5.06 -4.78 -5.50
N VAL A 192 4.44 -5.41 -6.50
CA VAL A 192 2.99 -5.51 -6.61
C VAL A 192 2.43 -6.31 -5.43
N ALA A 193 3.06 -7.43 -5.07
CA ALA A 193 2.70 -8.20 -3.88
C ALA A 193 2.84 -7.38 -2.59
N GLY A 194 3.92 -6.61 -2.45
CA GLY A 194 4.12 -5.67 -1.35
C GLY A 194 2.99 -4.63 -1.22
N TYR A 195 2.63 -3.99 -2.33
CA TYR A 195 1.51 -3.04 -2.40
C TYR A 195 0.18 -3.68 -2.00
N MET A 196 -0.12 -4.88 -2.50
CA MET A 196 -1.35 -5.61 -2.15
C MET A 196 -1.41 -5.98 -0.67
N ALA A 197 -0.28 -6.40 -0.07
CA ALA A 197 -0.20 -6.71 1.35
C ALA A 197 -0.44 -5.47 2.23
N VAL A 198 0.18 -4.33 1.89
CA VAL A 198 -0.05 -3.05 2.57
C VAL A 198 -1.52 -2.63 2.46
N LYS A 199 -2.11 -2.73 1.26
CA LYS A 199 -3.54 -2.47 1.03
C LYS A 199 -4.44 -3.42 1.83
N LYS A 200 -4.02 -4.66 2.08
CA LYS A 200 -4.74 -5.62 2.92
C LYS A 200 -4.52 -5.38 4.42
N GLY A 201 -3.74 -4.38 4.81
CA GLY A 201 -3.56 -3.97 6.20
C GLY A 201 -2.35 -4.60 6.88
N MET A 202 -1.42 -5.19 6.14
CA MET A 202 -0.16 -5.72 6.68
C MET A 202 0.90 -4.62 6.79
N THR A 203 1.79 -4.73 7.77
CA THR A 203 3.03 -3.95 7.82
C THR A 203 4.11 -4.72 7.08
N ILE A 204 4.91 -4.06 6.23
CA ILE A 204 6.01 -4.70 5.49
C ILE A 204 7.37 -4.23 6.02
N GLU A 205 8.25 -5.19 6.28
CA GLU A 205 9.71 -5.03 6.23
C GLU A 205 10.17 -5.67 4.91
N ALA A 206 11.19 -5.13 4.26
CA ALA A 206 11.69 -5.66 2.99
C ALA A 206 13.04 -6.36 3.17
N ILE A 207 13.25 -7.50 2.52
CA ILE A 207 14.53 -8.21 2.43
C ILE A 207 14.94 -8.36 0.97
N HIS A 208 16.17 -7.97 0.66
CA HIS A 208 16.77 -8.12 -0.66
C HIS A 208 18.08 -8.90 -0.55
N PHE A 209 18.35 -9.76 -1.54
CA PHE A 209 19.56 -10.59 -1.58
C PHE A 209 20.50 -10.05 -2.65
N ALA A 210 21.64 -9.50 -2.23
CA ALA A 210 22.65 -8.95 -3.12
C ALA A 210 23.86 -9.88 -3.18
N ALA A 211 24.42 -10.09 -4.37
CA ALA A 211 25.57 -10.93 -4.60
C ALA A 211 26.67 -10.21 -5.41
N PRO A 212 27.25 -9.11 -4.93
CA PRO A 212 28.36 -8.45 -5.61
C PRO A 212 29.59 -9.37 -5.72
N PRO A 213 30.39 -9.28 -6.79
CA PRO A 213 30.27 -8.37 -7.94
C PRO A 213 29.31 -8.84 -9.03
N TYR A 214 28.59 -9.95 -8.82
CA TYR A 214 27.69 -10.54 -9.83
C TYR A 214 26.39 -9.73 -10.00
N THR A 215 25.89 -9.12 -8.93
CA THR A 215 24.83 -8.12 -8.99
C THR A 215 25.40 -6.72 -8.84
N SER A 216 24.91 -5.76 -9.61
CA SER A 216 25.34 -4.37 -9.55
C SER A 216 24.63 -3.58 -8.44
N ASP A 217 25.26 -2.52 -7.96
CA ASP A 217 24.63 -1.54 -7.04
C ASP A 217 23.37 -0.90 -7.65
N LEU A 218 23.29 -0.83 -8.97
CA LEU A 218 22.10 -0.38 -9.70
C LEU A 218 20.89 -1.31 -9.50
N ALA A 219 21.12 -2.61 -9.25
CA ALA A 219 20.05 -3.53 -8.88
C ALA A 219 19.47 -3.21 -7.49
N VAL A 220 20.34 -2.85 -6.53
CA VAL A 220 19.92 -2.38 -5.20
C VAL A 220 19.19 -1.04 -5.29
N GLN A 221 19.71 -0.09 -6.07
CA GLN A 221 19.03 1.19 -6.32
C GLN A 221 17.64 0.97 -6.93
N LYS A 222 17.51 0.04 -7.89
CA LYS A 222 16.21 -0.31 -8.47
C LYS A 222 15.23 -0.81 -7.40
N VAL A 223 15.67 -1.64 -6.46
CA VAL A 223 14.82 -2.11 -5.35
C VAL A 223 14.39 -0.96 -4.45
N ILE A 224 15.31 -0.04 -4.13
CA ILE A 224 15.03 1.16 -3.34
C ILE A 224 13.95 2.01 -4.03
N ASP A 225 14.14 2.32 -5.32
CA ASP A 225 13.20 3.12 -6.11
C ASP A 225 11.81 2.47 -6.12
N LEU A 226 11.74 1.14 -6.30
CA LEU A 226 10.48 0.40 -6.25
C LEU A 226 9.78 0.53 -4.90
N LEU A 227 10.51 0.33 -3.80
CA LEU A 227 9.95 0.44 -2.45
C LEU A 227 9.45 1.86 -2.17
N GLU A 228 10.18 2.89 -2.59
CA GLU A 228 9.79 4.29 -2.41
C GLU A 228 8.43 4.63 -3.02
N THR A 229 8.05 3.99 -4.13
CA THR A 229 6.73 4.22 -4.75
C THR A 229 5.55 3.83 -3.86
N ILE A 230 5.70 2.81 -3.01
CA ILE A 230 4.62 2.28 -2.16
C ILE A 230 4.69 2.79 -0.71
N ILE A 231 5.78 3.47 -0.32
CA ILE A 231 5.94 4.09 1.01
C ILE A 231 4.75 4.98 1.38
N PRO A 232 4.18 5.82 0.50
CA PRO A 232 3.01 6.64 0.83
C PRO A 232 1.79 5.84 1.31
N ASN A 233 1.72 4.54 0.98
CA ASN A 233 0.63 3.65 1.39
C ASN A 233 0.88 2.99 2.75
N THR A 234 2.12 3.01 3.28
CA THR A 234 2.45 2.31 4.52
C THR A 234 2.04 3.11 5.75
N GLU A 235 1.82 2.42 6.86
CA GLU A 235 1.34 3.05 8.09
C GLU A 235 2.27 4.16 8.59
N TYR A 236 3.59 3.95 8.58
CA TYR A 236 4.58 4.91 9.09
C TYR A 236 5.19 5.78 8.02
N GLN A 237 4.72 5.67 6.76
CA GLN A 237 5.35 6.34 5.62
C GLN A 237 6.85 6.05 5.57
N ALA A 238 7.20 4.80 5.88
CA ALA A 238 8.56 4.28 5.88
C ALA A 238 8.56 2.77 5.64
N ILE A 239 9.67 2.26 5.11
CA ILE A 239 9.97 0.84 4.96
C ILE A 239 11.43 0.62 5.39
N ASN A 240 11.68 -0.39 6.20
CA ASN A 240 13.03 -0.88 6.45
C ASN A 240 13.40 -1.89 5.37
N LEU A 241 14.51 -1.66 4.67
CA LEU A 241 15.11 -2.58 3.72
C LEU A 241 16.32 -3.25 4.37
N HIS A 242 16.34 -4.58 4.37
CA HIS A 242 17.45 -5.41 4.83
C HIS A 242 18.16 -6.00 3.61
N ILE A 243 19.40 -5.62 3.37
CA ILE A 243 20.23 -6.15 2.28
C ILE A 243 21.08 -7.27 2.84
N ILE A 244 20.90 -8.47 2.28
CA ILE A 244 21.61 -9.68 2.68
C ILE A 244 22.79 -9.90 1.74
N PRO A 245 24.04 -9.98 2.25
CA PRO A 245 25.17 -10.42 1.45
C PRO A 245 25.04 -11.92 1.15
N PHE A 246 24.87 -12.26 -0.13
CA PHE A 246 24.52 -13.60 -0.56
C PHE A 246 25.58 -14.26 -1.47
N THR A 247 26.64 -13.53 -1.83
CA THR A 247 27.71 -13.98 -2.73
C THR A 247 28.33 -15.33 -2.34
N GLU A 248 28.73 -15.48 -1.08
CA GLU A 248 29.45 -16.69 -0.63
C GLU A 248 28.55 -17.92 -0.63
N ILE A 249 27.28 -17.76 -0.20
CA ILE A 249 26.27 -18.82 -0.28
C ILE A 249 26.05 -19.21 -1.73
N GLN A 250 25.92 -18.23 -2.63
CA GLN A 250 25.69 -18.47 -4.03
C GLN A 250 26.85 -19.23 -4.68
N LYS A 251 28.10 -18.83 -4.45
CA LYS A 251 29.29 -19.55 -4.95
C LYS A 251 29.34 -20.99 -4.45
N ALA A 252 29.15 -21.20 -3.15
CA ALA A 252 29.17 -22.55 -2.58
C ALA A 252 28.11 -23.46 -3.21
N ILE A 253 26.92 -22.92 -3.54
CA ILE A 253 25.87 -23.65 -4.27
C ILE A 253 26.36 -24.06 -5.66
N TYR A 254 26.90 -23.14 -6.45
CA TYR A 254 27.36 -23.46 -7.81
C TYR A 254 28.57 -24.41 -7.85
N ASP A 255 29.46 -24.31 -6.87
CA ASP A 255 30.68 -25.14 -6.82
C ASP A 255 30.40 -26.59 -6.38
N ASN A 256 29.34 -26.82 -5.58
CA ASN A 256 29.13 -28.10 -4.90
C ASN A 256 27.81 -28.80 -5.30
N CYS A 257 26.76 -28.05 -5.64
CA CYS A 257 25.47 -28.63 -5.99
C CYS A 257 25.39 -28.96 -7.48
N ARG A 258 24.47 -29.85 -7.83
CA ARG A 258 24.09 -30.08 -9.24
C ARG A 258 23.51 -28.80 -9.85
N GLU A 259 23.92 -28.50 -11.08
CA GLU A 259 23.50 -27.31 -11.85
C GLU A 259 21.96 -27.18 -11.91
N ASP A 260 21.25 -28.29 -12.17
CA ASP A 260 19.78 -28.32 -12.27
C ASP A 260 19.03 -28.05 -10.95
N TYR A 261 19.71 -28.16 -9.81
CA TYR A 261 19.17 -27.90 -8.47
C TYR A 261 19.60 -26.55 -7.87
N CYS A 262 20.57 -25.85 -8.46
CA CYS A 262 21.16 -24.63 -7.88
C CYS A 262 20.09 -23.57 -7.52
N ILE A 263 19.10 -23.33 -8.39
CA ILE A 263 18.01 -22.37 -8.11
C ILE A 263 17.13 -22.83 -6.94
N THR A 264 16.83 -24.13 -6.86
CA THR A 264 16.02 -24.69 -5.77
C THR A 264 16.73 -24.52 -4.44
N ILE A 265 18.02 -24.87 -4.37
CA ILE A 265 18.83 -24.75 -3.16
C ILE A 265 19.00 -23.28 -2.77
N MET A 266 19.28 -22.42 -3.75
CA MET A 266 19.40 -20.98 -3.53
C MET A 266 18.14 -20.39 -2.91
N ARG A 267 16.96 -20.69 -3.46
CA ARG A 267 15.68 -20.22 -2.90
C ARG A 267 15.42 -20.79 -1.50
N ARG A 268 15.78 -22.05 -1.25
CA ARG A 268 15.71 -22.65 0.09
C ARG A 268 16.56 -21.88 1.10
N MET A 269 17.79 -21.48 0.74
CA MET A 269 18.63 -20.62 1.59
C MET A 269 18.03 -19.24 1.82
N MET A 270 17.50 -18.60 0.78
CA MET A 270 16.83 -17.30 0.90
C MET A 270 15.62 -17.37 1.84
N TYR A 271 14.82 -18.45 1.78
CA TYR A 271 13.68 -18.66 2.68
C TYR A 271 14.13 -18.84 4.13
N ARG A 272 15.18 -19.65 4.39
CA ARG A 272 15.74 -19.84 5.74
C ARG A 272 16.24 -18.51 6.34
N ILE A 273 17.01 -17.74 5.57
CA ILE A 273 17.49 -16.41 5.96
C ILE A 273 16.31 -15.48 6.27
N THR A 274 15.33 -15.45 5.36
CA THR A 274 14.13 -14.60 5.52
C THR A 274 13.38 -14.96 6.79
N GLU A 275 13.17 -16.25 7.10
CA GLU A 275 12.49 -16.67 8.32
C GLU A 275 13.27 -16.25 9.58
N GLN A 276 14.59 -16.40 9.58
CA GLN A 276 15.45 -16.01 10.70
C GLN A 276 15.36 -14.49 10.97
N VAL A 277 15.45 -13.66 9.93
CA VAL A 277 15.31 -12.21 10.04
C VAL A 277 13.88 -11.82 10.44
N ALA A 278 12.87 -12.46 9.85
CA ALA A 278 11.46 -12.23 10.18
C ALA A 278 11.17 -12.48 11.67
N LYS A 279 11.69 -13.58 12.23
CA LYS A 279 11.59 -13.90 13.66
C LYS A 279 12.24 -12.83 14.54
N GLN A 280 13.44 -12.36 14.20
CA GLN A 280 14.11 -11.26 14.94
C GLN A 280 13.29 -9.97 14.95
N LEU A 281 12.50 -9.72 13.91
CA LEU A 281 11.68 -8.52 13.75
C LEU A 281 10.23 -8.68 14.21
N ASN A 282 9.88 -9.85 14.79
CA ASN A 282 8.53 -10.24 15.17
C ASN A 282 7.52 -10.18 14.00
N ALA A 283 7.97 -10.49 12.78
CA ALA A 283 7.09 -10.70 11.64
C ALA A 283 6.41 -12.08 11.74
N LEU A 284 5.15 -12.14 11.31
CA LEU A 284 4.29 -13.31 11.43
C LEU A 284 4.26 -14.17 10.16
N ALA A 285 4.70 -13.62 9.02
CA ALA A 285 4.68 -14.30 7.74
C ALA A 285 5.80 -13.80 6.81
N ILE A 286 6.23 -14.66 5.89
CA ILE A 286 7.00 -14.29 4.71
C ILE A 286 6.01 -13.85 3.63
N LEU A 287 6.37 -12.83 2.86
CA LEU A 287 5.58 -12.31 1.74
C LEU A 287 6.45 -12.32 0.49
N ASN A 288 5.93 -12.80 -0.63
CA ASN A 288 6.64 -12.75 -1.91
C ASN A 288 5.67 -12.54 -3.09
N GLY A 289 6.24 -12.35 -4.28
CA GLY A 289 5.51 -12.19 -5.54
C GLY A 289 5.42 -13.46 -6.39
N GLU A 290 5.51 -14.66 -5.81
CA GLU A 290 5.43 -15.89 -6.62
C GLU A 290 4.03 -16.08 -7.24
N ASN A 291 4.04 -16.53 -8.50
CA ASN A 291 2.89 -16.76 -9.35
C ASN A 291 2.95 -18.19 -9.91
N VAL A 292 1.91 -18.98 -9.68
CA VAL A 292 1.94 -20.41 -9.97
C VAL A 292 2.00 -20.65 -11.49
N GLY A 293 3.02 -21.36 -11.94
CA GLY A 293 3.19 -21.75 -13.35
C GLY A 293 3.86 -20.70 -14.25
N GLN A 294 4.31 -19.56 -13.70
CA GLN A 294 4.96 -18.51 -14.49
C GLN A 294 6.38 -18.87 -14.95
N VAL A 295 7.15 -19.53 -14.09
CA VAL A 295 8.54 -19.97 -14.36
C VAL A 295 8.80 -21.35 -13.76
N ALA A 296 9.88 -22.02 -14.18
CA ALA A 296 10.25 -23.36 -13.71
C ALA A 296 10.33 -23.49 -12.17
N SER A 297 10.83 -22.45 -11.49
CA SER A 297 10.94 -22.41 -10.03
C SER A 297 9.63 -22.16 -9.29
N GLN A 298 8.52 -21.97 -10.02
CA GLN A 298 7.18 -21.63 -9.49
C GLN A 298 6.11 -22.64 -9.92
N THR A 299 6.49 -23.89 -10.20
CA THR A 299 5.55 -25.02 -10.18
C THR A 299 5.16 -25.37 -8.75
N LEU A 300 4.02 -26.07 -8.57
CA LEU A 300 3.61 -26.52 -7.23
C LEU A 300 4.66 -27.44 -6.59
N GLU A 301 5.27 -28.34 -7.37
CA GLU A 301 6.35 -29.20 -6.89
C GLU A 301 7.59 -28.41 -6.45
N SER A 302 7.97 -27.38 -7.21
CA SER A 302 9.08 -26.50 -6.86
C SER A 302 8.78 -25.68 -5.61
N MET A 303 7.61 -25.04 -5.56
CA MET A 303 7.18 -24.23 -4.42
C MET A 303 7.12 -25.07 -3.14
N ALA A 304 6.55 -26.28 -3.19
CA ALA A 304 6.51 -27.19 -2.05
C ALA A 304 7.91 -27.58 -1.58
N THR A 305 8.82 -27.90 -2.53
CA THR A 305 10.20 -28.24 -2.20
C THR A 305 10.95 -27.05 -1.61
N ILE A 306 10.71 -25.83 -2.08
CA ILE A 306 11.37 -24.63 -1.55
C ILE A 306 10.84 -24.26 -0.17
N GLU A 307 9.51 -24.29 0.01
CA GLU A 307 8.84 -23.84 1.24
C GLU A 307 9.05 -24.78 2.43
N ASP A 308 9.35 -26.06 2.20
CA ASP A 308 9.56 -27.05 3.29
C ASP A 308 10.61 -26.64 4.34
N VAL A 309 11.55 -25.77 3.98
CA VAL A 309 12.60 -25.27 4.88
C VAL A 309 12.12 -24.28 5.94
N VAL A 310 10.89 -23.78 5.83
CA VAL A 310 10.30 -22.81 6.76
C VAL A 310 9.02 -23.35 7.38
N ARG A 311 8.71 -22.86 8.58
CA ARG A 311 7.44 -23.11 9.28
C ARG A 311 6.56 -21.87 9.32
N MET A 312 7.15 -20.69 9.11
CA MET A 312 6.43 -19.43 9.00
C MET A 312 5.52 -19.44 7.76
N PRO A 313 4.25 -18.99 7.86
CA PRO A 313 3.36 -18.88 6.72
C PRO A 313 3.96 -18.04 5.59
N VAL A 314 3.81 -18.50 4.34
CA VAL A 314 4.24 -17.77 3.14
C VAL A 314 3.02 -17.24 2.39
N ILE A 315 2.87 -15.92 2.37
CA ILE A 315 1.77 -15.22 1.71
C ILE A 315 2.18 -14.89 0.27
N ARG A 316 1.34 -15.31 -0.69
CA ARG A 316 1.57 -15.15 -2.13
C ARG A 316 0.39 -14.46 -2.79
N PRO A 317 0.30 -13.13 -2.74
CA PRO A 317 -0.87 -12.39 -3.26
C PRO A 317 -1.13 -12.64 -4.75
N LEU A 318 -0.10 -13.02 -5.50
CA LEU A 318 -0.12 -13.16 -6.96
C LEU A 318 -0.23 -14.62 -7.41
N ALA A 319 -0.38 -15.58 -6.49
CA ALA A 319 -0.32 -17.02 -6.81
C ALA A 319 -1.29 -17.45 -7.92
N THR A 320 -2.42 -16.76 -8.07
CA THR A 320 -3.48 -17.09 -9.03
C THR A 320 -3.77 -15.96 -10.02
N PHE A 321 -2.87 -14.99 -10.15
CA PHE A 321 -3.03 -13.88 -11.09
C PHE A 321 -2.52 -14.28 -12.47
N ASP A 322 -3.06 -13.67 -13.52
CA ASP A 322 -2.38 -13.71 -14.81
C ASP A 322 -1.28 -12.66 -14.86
N LYS A 323 -0.28 -12.85 -15.74
CA LYS A 323 0.80 -11.89 -15.91
C LYS A 323 0.29 -10.49 -16.27
N GLN A 324 -0.79 -10.41 -17.05
CA GLN A 324 -1.36 -9.13 -17.44
C GLN A 324 -1.98 -8.39 -16.25
N ASP A 325 -2.62 -9.10 -15.32
CA ASP A 325 -3.18 -8.50 -14.10
C ASP A 325 -2.08 -7.84 -13.26
N ILE A 326 -0.94 -8.52 -13.12
CA ILE A 326 0.22 -8.02 -12.39
C ILE A 326 0.77 -6.75 -13.06
N VAL A 327 0.89 -6.78 -14.39
CA VAL A 327 1.36 -5.64 -15.19
C VAL A 327 0.41 -4.45 -15.04
N ASP A 328 -0.90 -4.65 -15.09
CA ASP A 328 -1.88 -3.57 -14.99
C ASP A 328 -1.84 -2.92 -13.60
N VAL A 329 -1.68 -3.71 -12.54
CA VAL A 329 -1.46 -3.17 -11.19
C VAL A 329 -0.14 -2.38 -11.14
N SER A 330 0.95 -2.91 -11.69
CA SER A 330 2.26 -2.24 -11.67
C SER A 330 2.24 -0.87 -12.38
N ARG A 331 1.51 -0.75 -13.49
CA ARG A 331 1.30 0.53 -14.18
C ARG A 331 0.47 1.48 -13.34
N LYS A 332 -0.60 1.00 -12.72
CA LYS A 332 -1.47 1.80 -11.84
C LYS A 332 -0.72 2.38 -10.64
N ILE A 333 0.26 1.65 -10.09
CA ILE A 333 1.06 2.11 -8.94
C ILE A 333 2.38 2.78 -9.35
N GLY A 334 2.65 2.90 -10.66
CA GLY A 334 3.84 3.59 -11.18
C GLY A 334 5.16 2.82 -10.99
N THR A 335 5.13 1.49 -10.85
CA THR A 335 6.33 0.67 -10.66
C THR A 335 6.85 0.02 -11.94
N TYR A 336 6.01 -0.11 -12.97
CA TYR A 336 6.34 -0.85 -14.20
C TYR A 336 7.66 -0.40 -14.83
N ASP A 337 7.81 0.92 -15.08
CA ASP A 337 8.98 1.48 -15.76
C ASP A 337 10.27 1.32 -14.96
N ILE A 338 10.17 1.27 -13.63
CA ILE A 338 11.30 1.03 -12.73
C ILE A 338 11.72 -0.44 -12.79
N SER A 339 10.74 -1.36 -12.73
CA SER A 339 10.97 -2.81 -12.73
C SER A 339 11.63 -3.33 -14.01
N ILE A 340 11.34 -2.71 -15.17
CA ILE A 340 11.89 -3.16 -16.47
C ILE A 340 13.30 -2.64 -16.77
N ARG A 341 13.90 -1.82 -15.89
CA ARG A 341 15.29 -1.36 -16.09
C ARG A 341 16.24 -2.57 -16.15
N PRO A 342 17.23 -2.57 -17.06
CA PRO A 342 18.04 -3.75 -17.41
C PRO A 342 19.16 -4.02 -16.38
N TYR A 343 18.79 -4.12 -15.11
CA TYR A 343 19.68 -4.48 -14.01
C TYR A 343 19.27 -5.84 -13.47
N GLU A 344 20.15 -6.81 -13.63
CA GLU A 344 19.91 -8.21 -13.27
C GLU A 344 19.91 -8.41 -11.75
N ASP A 345 19.09 -9.36 -11.30
CA ASP A 345 18.94 -9.72 -9.90
C ASP A 345 19.78 -10.98 -9.59
N CYS A 346 20.04 -11.26 -8.31
CA CYS A 346 20.86 -12.40 -7.87
C CYS A 346 20.40 -13.74 -8.47
N CYS A 347 19.09 -13.90 -8.67
CA CYS A 347 18.50 -15.11 -9.25
C CYS A 347 18.68 -15.25 -10.77
N THR A 348 19.02 -14.18 -11.50
CA THR A 348 19.08 -14.19 -12.97
C THR A 348 20.49 -14.27 -13.54
N VAL A 349 21.52 -13.90 -12.77
CA VAL A 349 22.91 -13.86 -13.25
C VAL A 349 23.46 -15.25 -13.59
N PHE A 350 22.95 -16.31 -12.94
CA PHE A 350 23.43 -17.68 -13.09
C PHE A 350 22.29 -18.68 -13.32
N VAL A 351 21.33 -18.35 -14.18
CA VAL A 351 20.23 -19.29 -14.47
C VAL A 351 20.80 -20.52 -15.18
N PRO A 352 20.64 -21.74 -14.63
CA PRO A 352 21.09 -22.96 -15.28
C PRO A 352 20.32 -23.16 -16.59
N LYS A 353 20.93 -23.82 -17.59
CA LYS A 353 20.30 -23.99 -18.92
C LYS A 353 18.97 -24.75 -18.86
N HIS A 354 18.86 -25.71 -17.93
CA HIS A 354 17.69 -26.54 -17.74
C HIS A 354 17.38 -26.69 -16.23
N PRO A 355 16.75 -25.68 -15.60
CA PRO A 355 16.38 -25.77 -14.19
C PRO A 355 15.35 -26.89 -13.98
N GLN A 356 15.47 -27.60 -12.87
CA GLN A 356 14.55 -28.67 -12.53
C GLN A 356 13.13 -28.11 -12.25
N ILE A 357 12.15 -28.57 -13.01
CA ILE A 357 10.74 -28.11 -12.91
C ILE A 357 9.97 -28.89 -11.83
N LYS A 358 10.43 -30.11 -11.53
CA LYS A 358 9.86 -30.99 -10.50
C LYS A 358 10.93 -31.47 -9.54
N PRO A 359 11.52 -30.55 -8.75
CA PRO A 359 12.53 -30.95 -7.77
C PRO A 359 11.89 -31.85 -6.71
N SER A 360 12.68 -32.76 -6.16
CA SER A 360 12.26 -33.61 -5.05
C SER A 360 12.94 -33.16 -3.77
N LEU A 361 12.20 -33.21 -2.67
CA LEU A 361 12.66 -32.84 -1.35
C LEU A 361 13.92 -33.62 -0.93
N LYS A 362 13.89 -34.94 -1.12
CA LYS A 362 15.02 -35.83 -0.84
C LYS A 362 16.29 -35.42 -1.59
N GLN A 363 16.17 -35.10 -2.88
CA GLN A 363 17.34 -34.67 -3.64
C GLN A 363 17.82 -33.29 -3.18
N ALA A 364 16.90 -32.37 -2.88
CA ALA A 364 17.28 -31.05 -2.38
C ALA A 364 18.11 -31.16 -1.08
N GLU A 365 17.70 -32.02 -0.14
CA GLU A 365 18.45 -32.28 1.09
C GLU A 365 19.84 -32.89 0.83
N ILE A 366 19.95 -33.82 -0.14
CA ILE A 366 21.26 -34.39 -0.54
C ILE A 366 22.18 -33.30 -1.08
N GLU A 367 21.66 -32.39 -1.90
CA GLU A 367 22.44 -31.28 -2.45
C GLU A 367 22.83 -30.26 -1.37
N GLU A 368 21.93 -29.95 -0.44
CA GLU A 368 22.21 -29.04 0.69
C GLU A 368 23.33 -29.56 1.60
N ASN A 369 23.36 -30.87 1.86
CA ASN A 369 24.37 -31.50 2.73
C ASN A 369 25.80 -31.45 2.16
N LYS A 370 25.99 -31.02 0.91
CA LYS A 370 27.31 -30.78 0.33
C LYS A 370 27.94 -29.46 0.80
N ILE A 371 27.16 -28.60 1.47
CA ILE A 371 27.56 -27.25 1.85
C ILE A 371 27.29 -27.05 3.35
N ALA A 372 28.20 -26.38 4.06
CA ALA A 372 28.02 -25.98 5.45
C ALA A 372 27.08 -24.77 5.60
N PHE A 373 25.85 -24.86 5.06
CA PHE A 373 24.98 -23.70 4.85
C PHE A 373 24.53 -23.01 6.14
N ASN A 374 24.46 -23.70 7.28
CA ASN A 374 24.00 -23.12 8.55
C ASN A 374 24.90 -21.96 9.03
N GLU A 375 26.21 -22.13 8.98
CA GLU A 375 27.18 -21.09 9.38
C GLU A 375 27.14 -19.90 8.42
N MET A 376 27.00 -20.19 7.12
CA MET A 376 26.91 -19.17 6.08
C MET A 376 25.64 -18.33 6.22
N ILE A 377 24.49 -18.97 6.50
CA ILE A 377 23.23 -18.29 6.78
C ILE A 377 23.37 -17.36 7.99
N ASN A 378 23.90 -17.85 9.12
CA ASN A 378 24.07 -17.03 10.32
C ASN A 378 24.95 -15.81 10.04
N THR A 379 26.08 -16.03 9.35
CA THR A 379 26.98 -14.96 8.93
C THR A 379 26.28 -13.93 8.04
N ALA A 380 25.49 -14.38 7.06
CA ALA A 380 24.75 -13.49 6.17
C ALA A 380 23.68 -12.67 6.91
N VAL A 381 23.01 -13.26 7.91
CA VAL A 381 22.03 -12.58 8.74
C VAL A 381 22.67 -11.55 9.68
N GLU A 382 23.84 -11.86 10.23
CA GLU A 382 24.61 -10.95 11.10
C GLU A 382 25.18 -9.76 10.33
N LYS A 383 25.71 -10.01 9.13
CA LYS A 383 26.32 -8.98 8.27
C LYS A 383 25.30 -8.18 7.45
N ARG A 384 24.00 -8.38 7.65
CA ARG A 384 22.98 -7.67 6.87
C ARG A 384 23.07 -6.17 7.10
N GLU A 385 22.87 -5.42 6.02
CA GLU A 385 22.77 -3.97 6.06
C GLU A 385 21.29 -3.56 6.20
N ARG A 386 20.99 -2.54 7.00
CA ARG A 386 19.64 -2.01 7.15
C ARG A 386 19.55 -0.55 6.70
N ILE A 387 18.70 -0.30 5.71
CA ILE A 387 18.37 1.03 5.22
C ILE A 387 16.94 1.38 5.63
N VAL A 388 16.73 2.60 6.15
CA VAL A 388 15.38 3.10 6.48
C VAL A 388 14.93 4.06 5.37
N LEU A 389 14.04 3.59 4.51
CA LEU A 389 13.43 4.39 3.45
C LEU A 389 12.24 5.17 4.03
N LYS A 390 12.14 6.46 3.72
CA LYS A 390 11.11 7.36 4.27
C LYS A 390 10.42 8.12 3.15
N ASN A 391 9.16 8.49 3.38
CA ASN A 391 8.41 9.30 2.43
C ASN A 391 9.06 10.67 2.21
N ASN A 392 8.92 11.22 1.01
CA ASN A 392 9.46 12.52 0.60
C ASN A 392 11.00 12.64 0.72
N SER A 393 11.73 11.52 0.77
CA SER A 393 13.19 11.49 0.83
C SER A 393 13.71 10.37 -0.06
N HIS A 394 14.29 10.72 -1.20
CA HIS A 394 14.93 9.74 -2.08
C HIS A 394 16.26 9.26 -1.47
N CYS A 395 16.45 7.94 -1.47
CA CYS A 395 17.67 7.28 -1.03
C CYS A 395 18.53 6.92 -2.25
N ASP A 396 19.60 7.68 -2.47
CA ASP A 396 20.67 7.32 -3.40
C ASP A 396 21.65 6.35 -2.70
N TYR A 397 21.65 5.11 -3.16
CA TYR A 397 22.46 4.02 -2.63
C TYR A 397 23.96 4.29 -2.75
N PHE A 398 24.41 4.92 -3.84
CA PHE A 398 25.83 5.22 -4.02
C PHE A 398 26.32 6.23 -2.98
N THR A 399 25.52 7.26 -2.73
CA THR A 399 25.80 8.23 -1.67
C THR A 399 25.74 7.59 -0.29
N TYR A 400 24.81 6.66 -0.06
CA TYR A 400 24.67 5.92 1.20
C TYR A 400 25.92 5.07 1.50
N VAL A 401 26.37 4.27 0.54
CA VAL A 401 27.56 3.42 0.67
C VAL A 401 28.81 4.27 0.93
N ASN A 402 28.99 5.36 0.19
CA ASN A 402 30.15 6.26 0.37
C ASN A 402 30.18 6.94 1.75
N LYS A 403 29.03 7.34 2.30
CA LYS A 403 28.96 7.93 3.65
C LYS A 403 29.32 6.91 4.74
N ASN A 404 28.89 5.66 4.58
CA ASN A 404 29.23 4.61 5.54
C ASN A 404 30.71 4.19 5.44
N LEU A 405 31.31 4.21 4.25
CA LEU A 405 32.74 4.00 4.08
C LEU A 405 33.56 5.09 4.79
N ASN A 406 33.20 6.37 4.63
CA ASN A 406 33.90 7.47 5.29
C ASN A 406 33.73 7.49 6.82
N ALA A 407 32.59 7.01 7.34
CA ALA A 407 32.36 6.89 8.79
C ALA A 407 33.21 5.79 9.47
N ILE A 408 33.77 4.85 8.68
CA ILE A 408 34.68 3.82 9.16
C ILE A 408 36.13 4.36 9.20
N ASP A 409 36.51 5.23 8.26
CA ASP A 409 37.84 5.85 8.23
C ASP A 409 38.03 6.91 9.34
N ASP A 410 36.97 7.60 9.76
CA ASP A 410 37.03 8.58 10.88
C ASP A 410 37.20 7.92 12.27
N ASN A 411 37.14 6.59 12.37
CA ASN A 411 37.41 5.83 13.61
C ASN A 411 38.81 5.18 13.65
N LEU A 412 39.70 5.54 12.72
CA LEU A 412 41.05 5.00 12.60
C LEU A 412 42.19 6.03 12.77
N PHE A 413 41.92 7.20 13.36
CA PHE A 413 42.95 8.16 13.78
C PHE A 413 42.82 8.60 15.23
#